data_AF-A0A7S1QG38-F1
#
_entry.id   AF-A0A7S1QG38-F1
#
_cell.length_a   1.000
_cell.length_b   1.000
_cell.length_c   1.000
_cell.angle_alpha   90.00
_cell.angle_beta   90.00
_cell.angle_gamma   90.00
#
_symmetry.space_group_name_H-M   'P 1'
#
loop_
_entity.id
_entity.type
_entity.pdbx_description
1 polymer ?
#
loop_
_entity_poly.entity_id
_entity_poly.type
_entity_poly.pdbx_seq_one_letter_code
_entity_poly.pdbx_strand_id
1 'polypeptide(L)'
;LAGANVRRVVTIVALQLVRRHDGAVLTQIGKMSDGKRMGSCQPPGTKVKECEHAREAIERLMKQKLTGLIESINVGGSSNDSEDRVSKKYGVPSTYMRTLYEGSFDESDELYMQVLTRATGGAGMGTSTFSSNSNRQNTATVSAPVASAGARTAAMAITSARSMHIRGNAAAFYDLTKPYEAFVFCDELEKKPGTLFFYAWLSKEDFDFLQDPSHASKLQGWVDALIFPDDDRQATPQHSQTLRSPRQVVFSEDVQEQDGREGA
;
A
#
# COMPACT_ATOMS: atom_id res chain seq x y z
N LEU A 1 -48.86 -9.02 5.52
CA LEU A 1 -47.40 -9.25 5.68
C LEU A 1 -46.73 -7.89 5.74
N ALA A 2 -46.48 -7.38 6.94
CA ALA A 2 -45.67 -6.17 7.13
C ALA A 2 -44.28 -6.43 6.52
N GLY A 3 -43.83 -5.57 5.62
CA GLY A 3 -42.71 -5.82 4.71
C GLY A 3 -41.43 -6.24 5.42
N ALA A 4 -40.85 -7.36 5.00
CA ALA A 4 -39.56 -7.80 5.50
C ALA A 4 -38.50 -6.73 5.14
N ASN A 5 -37.92 -6.10 6.16
CA ASN A 5 -36.84 -5.13 5.98
C ASN A 5 -35.58 -5.89 5.56
N VAL A 6 -35.29 -5.92 4.26
CA VAL A 6 -34.08 -6.54 3.72
C VAL A 6 -32.87 -5.72 4.20
N ARG A 7 -31.96 -6.39 4.91
CA ARG A 7 -30.69 -5.80 5.37
C ARG A 7 -29.52 -6.58 4.79
N ARG A 8 -28.51 -5.86 4.30
CA ARG A 8 -27.27 -6.46 3.80
C ARG A 8 -26.28 -6.64 4.95
N VAL A 9 -25.68 -7.82 5.08
CA VAL A 9 -24.60 -8.05 6.05
C VAL A 9 -23.26 -8.06 5.31
N VAL A 10 -22.26 -7.40 5.87
CA VAL A 10 -20.89 -7.38 5.35
C VAL A 10 -19.94 -7.75 6.47
N THR A 11 -19.20 -8.84 6.32
CA THR A 11 -18.17 -9.26 7.27
C THR A 11 -16.81 -8.72 6.85
N ILE A 12 -16.13 -8.06 7.78
CA ILE A 12 -14.81 -7.46 7.61
C ILE A 12 -13.88 -8.04 8.66
N VAL A 13 -12.63 -8.27 8.27
CA VAL A 13 -11.53 -8.56 9.18
C VAL A 13 -10.53 -7.42 9.11
N ALA A 14 -10.09 -6.95 10.26
CA ALA A 14 -9.10 -5.88 10.39
C ALA A 14 -7.97 -6.29 11.33
N LEU A 15 -6.79 -5.70 11.15
CA LEU A 15 -5.61 -5.90 11.98
C LEU A 15 -5.26 -4.58 12.67
N GLN A 16 -5.30 -4.56 14.00
CA GLN A 16 -4.70 -3.51 14.79
C GLN A 16 -3.28 -3.94 15.16
N LEU A 17 -2.32 -3.51 14.36
CA LEU A 17 -0.91 -3.84 14.57
C LEU A 17 -0.24 -2.72 15.38
N VAL A 18 0.27 -3.06 16.56
CA VAL A 18 0.93 -2.13 17.47
C VAL A 18 2.43 -2.39 17.48
N ARG A 19 3.22 -1.34 17.25
CA ARG A 19 4.68 -1.39 17.32
C ARG A 19 5.14 -1.41 18.77
N ARG A 20 5.98 -2.37 19.13
CA ARG A 20 6.32 -2.65 20.54
C ARG A 20 7.09 -1.51 21.23
N HIS A 21 7.96 -0.79 20.52
CA HIS A 21 8.87 0.15 21.17
C HIS A 21 8.22 1.50 21.52
N ASP A 22 7.24 1.96 20.74
CA ASP A 22 6.59 3.27 20.90
C ASP A 22 5.06 3.20 21.01
N GLY A 23 4.46 2.02 20.83
CA GLY A 23 3.02 1.84 20.83
C GLY A 23 2.31 2.41 19.60
N ALA A 24 3.06 2.77 18.54
CA ALA A 24 2.45 3.28 17.33
C ALA A 24 1.58 2.20 16.64
N VAL A 25 0.50 2.63 16.01
CA VAL A 25 -0.46 1.76 15.33
C VAL A 25 -0.28 1.87 13.83
N LEU A 26 -0.11 0.73 13.15
CA LEU A 26 -0.07 0.70 11.69
C LEU A 26 -1.46 1.03 11.17
N THR A 27 -1.54 2.12 10.42
CA THR A 27 -2.81 2.67 9.95
C THR A 27 -2.77 2.82 8.45
N GLN A 28 -3.81 2.35 7.76
CA GLN A 28 -4.04 2.75 6.38
C GLN A 28 -4.50 4.21 6.40
N ILE A 29 -3.72 5.10 5.79
CA ILE A 29 -3.95 6.57 5.77
C ILE A 29 -4.58 7.03 4.44
N GLY A 30 -4.56 6.17 3.43
CA GLY A 30 -5.24 6.44 2.17
C GLY A 30 -5.14 5.32 1.17
N LYS A 31 -5.62 5.60 -0.03
CA LYS A 31 -5.48 4.74 -1.21
C LYS A 31 -5.43 5.59 -2.48
N MET A 32 -4.84 5.04 -3.53
CA MET A 32 -4.92 5.59 -4.87
C MET A 32 -5.63 4.61 -5.79
N SER A 33 -6.65 5.10 -6.49
CA SER A 33 -7.43 4.34 -7.48
C SER A 33 -7.73 5.25 -8.65
N ASP A 34 -7.53 4.75 -9.87
CA ASP A 34 -7.82 5.50 -11.10
C ASP A 34 -7.09 6.87 -11.13
N GLY A 35 -5.83 6.91 -10.66
CA GLY A 35 -5.01 8.13 -10.55
C GLY A 35 -5.43 9.11 -9.46
N LYS A 36 -6.52 8.85 -8.72
CA LYS A 36 -7.02 9.71 -7.65
C LYS A 36 -6.59 9.20 -6.29
N ARG A 37 -5.96 10.06 -5.50
CA ARG A 37 -5.63 9.81 -4.09
C ARG A 37 -6.83 10.11 -3.19
N MET A 38 -7.05 9.26 -2.20
CA MET A 38 -8.16 9.36 -1.26
C MET A 38 -7.66 9.09 0.16
N GLY A 39 -7.77 10.08 1.05
CA GLY A 39 -7.52 9.95 2.47
C GLY A 39 -8.55 9.06 3.17
N SER A 40 -8.07 8.23 4.08
CA SER A 40 -8.90 7.35 4.94
C SER A 40 -8.04 6.90 6.11
N CYS A 41 -8.47 7.06 7.35
CA CYS A 41 -7.71 6.62 8.53
C CYS A 41 -8.38 5.38 9.14
N GLN A 42 -7.85 4.19 8.85
CA GLN A 42 -8.44 2.92 9.30
C GLN A 42 -7.34 1.87 9.55
N PRO A 43 -7.54 0.91 10.47
CA PRO A 43 -6.66 -0.25 10.56
C PRO A 43 -6.65 -1.03 9.23
N PRO A 44 -5.52 -1.66 8.83
CA PRO A 44 -5.46 -2.55 7.69
C PRO A 44 -6.60 -3.57 7.74
N GLY A 45 -7.35 -3.72 6.64
CA GLY A 45 -8.52 -4.59 6.63
C GLY A 45 -8.89 -5.16 5.27
N THR A 46 -9.64 -6.26 5.30
CA THR A 46 -10.19 -6.92 4.13
C THR A 46 -11.61 -7.43 4.38
N LYS A 47 -12.40 -7.54 3.31
CA LYS A 47 -13.70 -8.21 3.37
C LYS A 47 -13.49 -9.72 3.41
N VAL A 48 -14.30 -10.40 4.20
CA VAL A 48 -14.36 -11.86 4.22
C VAL A 48 -15.08 -12.33 2.95
N LYS A 49 -14.49 -13.30 2.25
CA LYS A 49 -15.08 -13.93 1.07
C LYS A 49 -16.14 -14.96 1.47
N GLU A 50 -16.96 -15.36 0.51
CA GLU A 50 -17.90 -16.45 0.71
C GLU A 50 -17.14 -17.74 1.09
N CYS A 51 -17.63 -18.43 2.12
CA CYS A 51 -16.99 -19.63 2.69
C CYS A 51 -15.57 -19.42 3.25
N GLU A 52 -15.14 -18.18 3.52
CA GLU A 52 -13.85 -17.89 4.14
C GLU A 52 -14.02 -17.67 5.65
N HIS A 53 -13.16 -18.29 6.45
CA HIS A 53 -13.11 -18.02 7.89
C HIS A 53 -12.39 -16.71 8.18
N ALA A 54 -12.73 -16.05 9.29
CA ALA A 54 -12.08 -14.80 9.70
C ALA A 54 -10.55 -14.96 9.84
N ARG A 55 -10.08 -16.14 10.29
CA ARG A 55 -8.66 -16.47 10.39
C ARG A 55 -7.98 -16.56 9.02
N GLU A 56 -8.62 -17.16 8.04
CA GLU A 56 -8.10 -17.24 6.67
C GLU A 56 -8.04 -15.85 6.02
N ALA A 57 -9.06 -15.01 6.29
CA ALA A 57 -9.10 -13.64 5.80
C ALA A 57 -7.97 -12.76 6.36
N ILE A 58 -7.61 -12.90 7.65
CA ILE A 58 -6.46 -12.16 8.24
C ILE A 58 -5.13 -12.66 7.66
N GLU A 59 -4.95 -13.97 7.52
CA GLU A 59 -3.75 -14.54 6.90
C GLU A 59 -3.60 -14.06 5.44
N ARG A 60 -4.72 -14.00 4.71
CA ARG A 60 -4.77 -13.44 3.37
C ARG A 60 -4.44 -11.94 3.38
N LEU A 61 -4.99 -11.16 4.30
CA LEU A 61 -4.67 -9.74 4.42
C LEU A 61 -3.16 -9.51 4.58
N MET A 62 -2.53 -10.26 5.49
CA MET A 62 -1.08 -10.14 5.74
C MET A 62 -0.26 -10.52 4.49
N LYS A 63 -0.60 -11.64 3.84
CA LYS A 63 0.11 -12.13 2.65
C LYS A 63 -0.06 -11.24 1.40
N GLN A 64 -1.14 -10.48 1.31
CA GLN A 64 -1.47 -9.70 0.12
C GLN A 64 -1.12 -8.22 0.27
N LYS A 65 -1.42 -7.63 1.43
CA LYS A 65 -1.32 -6.18 1.64
C LYS A 65 -0.14 -5.76 2.50
N LEU A 66 0.41 -6.68 3.29
CA LEU A 66 1.51 -6.42 4.22
C LEU A 66 2.73 -7.30 3.87
N THR A 67 2.86 -7.64 2.60
CA THR A 67 3.98 -8.40 2.04
C THR A 67 5.28 -7.65 2.33
N GLY A 68 6.10 -8.18 3.24
CA GLY A 68 7.32 -7.55 3.73
C GLY A 68 7.31 -7.22 5.23
N LEU A 69 6.13 -7.12 5.85
CA LEU A 69 6.00 -7.01 7.31
C LEU A 69 5.59 -8.34 7.97
N ILE A 70 5.10 -9.30 7.17
CA ILE A 70 4.46 -10.54 7.65
C ILE A 70 5.32 -11.34 8.64
N GLU A 71 6.64 -11.39 8.45
CA GLU A 71 7.53 -12.21 9.29
C GLU A 71 7.67 -11.65 10.70
N SER A 72 7.47 -10.35 10.87
CA SER A 72 7.60 -9.63 12.15
C SER A 72 6.26 -9.33 12.82
N ILE A 73 5.15 -9.81 12.26
CA ILE A 73 3.80 -9.64 12.81
C ILE A 73 3.45 -10.84 13.68
N ASN A 74 3.23 -10.58 14.97
CA ASN A 74 2.68 -11.55 15.91
C ASN A 74 1.19 -11.26 16.12
N VAL A 75 0.31 -12.07 15.53
CA VAL A 75 -1.15 -11.95 15.69
C VAL A 75 -1.58 -12.58 17.01
N GLY A 76 -2.32 -11.82 17.82
CA GLY A 76 -2.85 -12.22 19.12
C GLY A 76 -4.37 -12.45 19.10
N GLY A 77 -5.05 -11.88 20.10
CA GLY A 77 -6.49 -12.03 20.29
C GLY A 77 -7.33 -11.36 19.20
N SER A 78 -8.65 -11.56 19.27
CA SER A 78 -9.60 -10.84 18.42
C SER A 78 -10.84 -10.40 19.20
N SER A 79 -11.41 -9.30 18.75
CA SER A 79 -12.69 -8.76 19.23
C SER A 79 -13.65 -8.55 18.06
N ASN A 80 -14.94 -8.49 18.35
CA ASN A 80 -15.97 -8.26 17.34
C ASN A 80 -16.69 -6.95 17.62
N ASP A 81 -16.95 -6.20 16.55
CA ASP A 81 -17.71 -4.95 16.55
C ASP A 81 -18.70 -4.94 15.39
N SER A 82 -19.76 -4.15 15.48
CA SER A 82 -20.76 -4.04 14.43
C SER A 82 -21.24 -2.60 14.24
N GLU A 83 -21.32 -2.16 13.00
CA GLU A 83 -21.79 -0.83 12.65
C GLU A 83 -22.85 -0.87 11.54
N ASP A 84 -23.96 -0.18 11.75
CA ASP A 84 -25.02 -0.03 10.76
C ASP A 84 -24.80 1.22 9.90
N ARG A 85 -24.74 1.07 8.57
CA ARG A 85 -24.64 2.16 7.60
C ARG A 85 -25.44 1.88 6.34
N VAL A 86 -25.95 2.92 5.69
CA VAL A 86 -26.52 2.77 4.34
C VAL A 86 -25.40 2.58 3.33
N SER A 87 -25.47 1.52 2.52
CA SER A 87 -24.45 1.27 1.51
C SER A 87 -24.53 2.31 0.39
N LYS A 88 -23.47 3.11 0.20
CA LYS A 88 -23.37 4.06 -0.91
C LYS A 88 -23.59 3.42 -2.29
N LYS A 89 -23.13 2.17 -2.46
CA LYS A 89 -23.21 1.45 -3.75
C LYS A 89 -24.62 0.95 -4.05
N TYR A 90 -25.36 0.53 -3.03
CA TYR A 90 -26.62 -0.21 -3.20
C TYR A 90 -27.84 0.55 -2.68
N GLY A 91 -27.66 1.64 -1.92
CA GLY A 91 -28.74 2.38 -1.27
C GLY A 91 -29.47 1.61 -0.16
N VAL A 92 -29.00 0.42 0.22
CA VAL A 92 -29.67 -0.44 1.21
C VAL A 92 -29.04 -0.33 2.60
N PRO A 93 -29.85 -0.42 3.68
CA PRO A 93 -29.34 -0.60 5.04
C PRO A 93 -28.39 -1.79 5.11
N SER A 94 -27.20 -1.57 5.66
CA SER A 94 -26.17 -2.60 5.78
C SER A 94 -25.58 -2.65 7.19
N THR A 95 -25.42 -3.85 7.75
CA THR A 95 -24.65 -4.10 8.97
C THR A 95 -23.25 -4.55 8.58
N TYR A 96 -22.24 -3.83 9.04
CA TYR A 96 -20.84 -4.18 8.89
C TYR A 96 -20.38 -4.86 10.18
N MET A 97 -20.20 -6.18 10.14
CA MET A 97 -19.65 -6.96 11.25
C MET A 97 -18.13 -7.00 11.07
N ARG A 98 -17.39 -6.47 12.02
CA ARG A 98 -15.93 -6.36 11.97
C ARG A 98 -15.31 -7.24 13.05
N THR A 99 -14.47 -8.18 12.66
CA THR A 99 -13.55 -8.88 13.58
C THR A 99 -12.22 -8.16 13.56
N LEU A 100 -11.83 -7.56 14.68
CA LEU A 100 -10.57 -6.87 14.87
C LEU A 100 -9.57 -7.81 15.53
N TYR A 101 -8.51 -8.18 14.80
CA TYR A 101 -7.38 -8.89 15.37
C TYR A 101 -6.37 -7.90 15.93
N GLU A 102 -5.89 -8.19 17.13
CA GLU A 102 -4.79 -7.46 17.74
C GLU A 102 -3.48 -8.12 17.31
N GLY A 103 -2.45 -7.34 17.03
CA GLY A 103 -1.13 -7.85 16.73
C GLY A 103 -0.04 -6.94 17.25
N SER A 104 1.15 -7.51 17.47
CA SER A 104 2.34 -6.74 17.81
C SER A 104 3.40 -6.85 16.72
N PHE A 105 4.05 -5.73 16.39
CA PHE A 105 5.16 -5.66 15.45
C PHE A 105 6.48 -5.56 16.22
N ASP A 106 7.41 -6.45 15.90
CA ASP A 106 8.75 -6.47 16.49
C ASP A 106 9.81 -6.04 15.47
N GLU A 107 10.49 -4.92 15.75
CA GLU A 107 11.51 -4.36 14.86
C GLU A 107 12.86 -5.09 14.97
N SER A 108 13.02 -5.99 15.95
CA SER A 108 14.29 -6.71 16.14
C SER A 108 14.62 -7.70 15.03
N ASP A 109 13.68 -7.98 14.12
CA ASP A 109 13.98 -8.81 12.96
C ASP A 109 14.91 -8.05 12.00
N GLU A 110 16.11 -8.59 11.79
CA GLU A 110 17.14 -8.04 10.89
C GLU A 110 16.61 -7.73 9.48
N LEU A 111 15.51 -8.37 9.07
CA LEU A 111 14.81 -8.15 7.82
C LEU A 111 14.17 -6.76 7.71
N TYR A 112 13.66 -6.19 8.80
CA TYR A 112 13.06 -4.84 8.81
C TYR A 112 14.10 -3.78 8.45
N MET A 113 15.30 -3.90 9.03
CA MET A 113 16.42 -3.01 8.74
C MET A 113 16.85 -3.11 7.27
N GLN A 114 16.77 -4.29 6.65
CA GLN A 114 17.08 -4.46 5.22
C GLN A 114 16.03 -3.80 4.31
N VAL A 115 14.74 -3.84 4.68
CA VAL A 115 13.65 -3.17 3.94
C VAL A 115 13.82 -1.65 3.99
N LEU A 116 14.09 -1.09 5.16
CA LEU A 116 14.37 0.33 5.33
C LEU A 116 15.60 0.79 4.55
N THR A 117 16.71 0.04 4.63
CA THR A 117 17.98 0.37 3.97
C THR A 117 17.84 0.42 2.44
N ARG A 118 17.00 -0.45 1.85
CA ARG A 118 16.75 -0.45 0.40
C ARG A 118 15.86 0.71 -0.05
N ALA A 119 14.94 1.15 0.80
CA ALA A 119 13.98 2.18 0.46
C ALA A 119 14.54 3.61 0.55
N THR A 120 15.52 3.86 1.42
CA THR A 120 16.16 5.18 1.56
C THR A 120 17.17 5.51 0.45
N GLY A 121 17.28 4.66 -0.59
CA GLY A 121 18.12 4.94 -1.76
C GLY A 121 19.55 5.23 -1.35
N GLY A 122 20.32 4.17 -1.03
CA GLY A 122 21.74 4.27 -0.69
C GLY A 122 22.57 4.98 -1.76
N ALA A 123 22.56 6.30 -1.71
CA ALA A 123 23.54 7.18 -2.30
C ALA A 123 24.58 7.46 -1.20
N GLY A 124 25.51 6.52 -1.00
CA GLY A 124 26.78 6.82 -0.34
C GLY A 124 27.29 5.79 0.66
N MET A 125 28.60 5.59 0.59
CA MET A 125 29.50 4.96 1.57
C MET A 125 29.50 3.43 1.65
N GLY A 126 30.52 2.84 1.00
CA GLY A 126 30.89 1.44 1.16
C GLY A 126 31.13 1.11 2.63
N THR A 127 30.28 0.24 3.18
CA THR A 127 30.57 -0.46 4.42
C THR A 127 31.64 -1.51 4.10
N SER A 128 32.80 -1.35 4.73
CA SER A 128 33.89 -2.31 4.74
C SER A 128 33.39 -3.71 5.06
N THR A 129 33.63 -4.61 4.12
CA THR A 129 33.47 -6.06 4.25
C THR A 129 34.33 -6.53 5.42
N PHE A 130 33.73 -6.79 6.59
CA PHE A 130 34.36 -7.63 7.60
C PHE A 130 34.32 -9.08 7.11
N SER A 131 35.32 -9.45 6.30
CA SER A 131 35.62 -10.86 6.01
C SER A 131 36.20 -11.50 7.27
N SER A 132 35.33 -12.15 8.04
CA SER A 132 35.78 -13.13 9.04
C SER A 132 36.11 -14.42 8.30
N ASN A 133 37.39 -14.57 7.98
CA ASN A 133 37.97 -15.76 7.39
C ASN A 133 38.13 -16.83 8.46
N SER A 134 37.13 -17.70 8.65
CA SER A 134 37.27 -18.89 9.50
C SER A 134 37.61 -20.12 8.65
N ASN A 135 38.90 -20.43 8.66
CA ASN A 135 39.52 -21.65 8.22
C ASN A 135 38.93 -22.88 8.96
N ARG A 136 38.26 -23.79 8.25
CA ARG A 136 38.09 -25.20 8.66
C ARG A 136 38.06 -26.11 7.44
N GLN A 137 39.22 -26.72 7.17
CA GLN A 137 39.29 -27.99 6.46
C GLN A 137 38.83 -29.09 7.42
N ASN A 138 37.87 -29.92 7.00
CA ASN A 138 37.82 -31.32 7.40
C ASN A 138 37.01 -32.11 6.36
N THR A 139 37.70 -33.03 5.71
CA THR A 139 37.23 -33.97 4.70
C THR A 139 36.63 -35.21 5.38
N ALA A 140 35.40 -35.56 5.05
CA ALA A 140 34.92 -36.94 5.18
C ALA A 140 33.81 -37.21 4.15
N THR A 141 34.09 -38.22 3.33
CA THR A 141 33.34 -38.75 2.20
C THR A 141 32.28 -39.74 2.69
N VAL A 142 30.98 -39.55 2.41
CA VAL A 142 29.99 -40.66 2.35
C VAL A 142 28.82 -40.32 1.40
N SER A 143 28.71 -41.15 0.36
CA SER A 143 27.55 -41.69 -0.38
C SER A 143 26.30 -40.85 -0.72
N ALA A 144 25.94 -40.95 -2.01
CA ALA A 144 24.71 -40.47 -2.65
C ALA A 144 23.43 -41.20 -2.18
N PRO A 145 22.25 -40.55 -2.38
CA PRO A 145 21.23 -41.21 -3.19
C PRO A 145 20.41 -40.30 -4.13
N VAL A 146 20.13 -40.89 -5.29
CA VAL A 146 18.86 -40.96 -6.06
C VAL A 146 17.92 -39.74 -6.10
N ALA A 147 17.63 -39.36 -7.34
CA ALA A 147 16.72 -38.33 -7.82
C ALA A 147 15.31 -38.34 -7.20
N SER A 148 14.79 -37.15 -6.87
CA SER A 148 13.37 -36.88 -6.78
C SER A 148 13.02 -35.59 -7.53
N ALA A 149 12.02 -35.70 -8.37
CA ALA A 149 11.54 -34.69 -9.30
C ALA A 149 10.94 -33.44 -8.64
N GLY A 150 11.16 -32.28 -9.27
CA GLY A 150 10.08 -31.33 -9.52
C GLY A 150 9.64 -30.39 -8.40
N ALA A 151 10.56 -29.79 -7.64
CA ALA A 151 10.23 -28.58 -6.89
C ALA A 151 10.29 -27.37 -7.83
N ARG A 152 9.14 -26.99 -8.41
CA ARG A 152 8.97 -25.68 -9.05
C ARG A 152 8.96 -24.62 -7.95
N THR A 153 10.13 -24.04 -7.67
CA THR A 153 10.23 -22.80 -6.88
C THR A 153 9.54 -21.69 -7.67
N ALA A 154 8.28 -21.42 -7.34
CA ALA A 154 7.66 -20.17 -7.74
C ALA A 154 8.42 -19.06 -7.01
N ALA A 155 9.33 -18.38 -7.70
CA ALA A 155 9.85 -17.10 -7.25
C ALA A 155 8.66 -16.13 -7.23
N MET A 156 7.99 -16.04 -6.09
CA MET A 156 7.01 -14.98 -5.86
C MET A 156 7.79 -13.67 -5.94
N ALA A 157 7.40 -12.81 -6.88
CA ALA A 157 7.88 -11.44 -6.91
C ALA A 157 7.59 -10.84 -5.54
N ILE A 158 8.65 -10.50 -4.80
CA ILE A 158 8.51 -9.78 -3.55
C ILE A 158 7.89 -8.43 -3.93
N THR A 159 6.60 -8.25 -3.63
CA THR A 159 5.95 -6.95 -3.73
C THR A 159 6.74 -6.00 -2.82
N SER A 160 7.53 -5.13 -3.45
CA SER A 160 8.50 -4.30 -2.74
C SER A 160 7.77 -3.20 -2.00
N ALA A 161 7.67 -3.31 -0.68
CA ALA A 161 7.28 -2.21 0.18
C ALA A 161 8.30 -1.07 -0.03
N ARG A 162 7.81 0.11 -0.42
CA ARG A 162 8.65 1.29 -0.58
C ARG A 162 8.36 2.27 0.55
N SER A 163 9.41 2.67 1.26
CA SER A 163 9.35 3.80 2.19
C SER A 163 9.15 5.09 1.42
N MET A 164 8.20 5.91 1.87
CA MET A 164 7.95 7.25 1.36
C MET A 164 8.26 8.28 2.43
N HIS A 165 8.68 9.46 1.99
CA HIS A 165 8.86 10.62 2.84
C HIS A 165 7.81 11.66 2.48
N ILE A 166 7.32 12.38 3.49
CA ILE A 166 6.38 13.49 3.32
C ILE A 166 7.21 14.74 3.08
N ARG A 167 7.03 15.42 1.94
CA ARG A 167 7.74 16.68 1.67
C ARG A 167 6.82 17.84 1.97
N GLY A 168 7.27 18.78 2.81
CA GLY A 168 6.70 20.11 2.86
C GLY A 168 6.22 20.58 4.23
N ASN A 169 6.19 21.90 4.34
CA ASN A 169 5.88 22.70 5.51
C ASN A 169 4.39 22.61 5.86
N ALA A 170 3.94 21.49 6.42
CA ALA A 170 2.59 21.31 6.94
C ALA A 170 2.40 22.03 8.31
N ALA A 171 3.10 23.14 8.54
CA ALA A 171 3.19 23.84 9.82
C ALA A 171 1.94 24.63 10.23
N ALA A 172 0.77 24.36 9.64
CA ALA A 172 -0.42 25.12 9.99
C ALA A 172 -1.14 24.57 11.23
N PHE A 173 -1.21 23.26 11.46
CA PHE A 173 -2.02 22.71 12.57
C PHE A 173 -1.53 21.32 12.99
N TYR A 174 -1.17 21.16 14.27
CA TYR A 174 -0.43 20.02 14.88
C TYR A 174 1.05 19.93 14.47
N ASP A 175 1.89 19.33 15.33
CA ASP A 175 3.33 19.14 15.10
C ASP A 175 3.60 18.08 14.01
N LEU A 176 3.17 18.39 12.79
CA LEU A 176 3.40 17.62 11.57
C LEU A 176 4.86 17.72 11.09
N THR A 177 5.76 18.27 11.91
CA THR A 177 7.21 18.24 11.65
C THR A 177 7.79 16.85 11.89
N LYS A 178 7.07 15.98 12.60
CA LYS A 178 7.48 14.59 12.79
C LYS A 178 7.39 13.84 11.46
N PRO A 179 8.51 13.31 10.94
CA PRO A 179 8.46 12.45 9.77
C PRO A 179 7.76 11.16 10.17
N TYR A 180 6.49 11.01 9.77
CA TYR A 180 5.84 9.71 9.86
C TYR A 180 6.46 8.78 8.83
N GLU A 181 6.84 7.61 9.30
CA GLU A 181 7.25 6.52 8.43
C GLU A 181 6.03 6.05 7.65
N ALA A 182 6.05 6.28 6.33
CA ALA A 182 4.96 5.93 5.43
C ALA A 182 5.38 4.82 4.46
N PHE A 183 4.46 3.91 4.19
CA PHE A 183 4.65 2.76 3.32
C PHE A 183 3.63 2.77 2.19
N VAL A 184 4.05 2.30 1.02
CA VAL A 184 3.14 1.97 -0.09
C VAL A 184 3.14 0.46 -0.29
N PHE A 185 1.94 -0.10 -0.40
CA PHE A 185 1.75 -1.46 -0.89
C PHE A 185 0.86 -1.43 -2.12
N CYS A 186 1.25 -2.21 -3.13
CA CYS A 186 0.44 -2.50 -4.29
C CYS A 186 -0.43 -3.71 -3.99
N ASP A 187 -1.73 -3.64 -4.27
CA ASP A 187 -2.58 -4.84 -4.22
C ASP A 187 -2.67 -5.43 -5.62
N GLU A 188 -1.85 -6.44 -5.87
CA GLU A 188 -1.82 -7.15 -7.17
C GLU A 188 -3.09 -7.98 -7.40
N LEU A 189 -3.88 -8.24 -6.36
CA LEU A 189 -5.04 -9.13 -6.40
C LEU A 189 -6.37 -8.38 -6.34
N GLU A 190 -6.33 -7.05 -6.22
CA GLU A 190 -7.50 -6.20 -6.39
C GLU A 190 -8.06 -6.32 -7.82
N LYS A 191 -9.38 -6.18 -7.94
CA LYS A 191 -10.06 -6.23 -9.25
C LYS A 191 -9.60 -5.13 -10.20
N LYS A 192 -9.01 -4.07 -9.64
CA LYS A 192 -8.46 -2.93 -10.35
C LYS A 192 -6.94 -2.93 -10.22
N PRO A 193 -6.21 -3.38 -11.25
CA PRO A 193 -4.75 -3.29 -11.25
C PRO A 193 -4.32 -1.82 -11.10
N GLY A 194 -3.22 -1.58 -10.38
CA GLY A 194 -2.71 -0.24 -10.11
C GLY A 194 -3.31 0.46 -8.90
N THR A 195 -4.10 -0.24 -8.07
CA THR A 195 -4.54 0.29 -6.78
C THR A 195 -3.38 0.29 -5.79
N LEU A 196 -3.07 1.44 -5.22
CA LEU A 196 -2.06 1.59 -4.17
C LEU A 196 -2.72 1.86 -2.82
N PHE A 197 -2.13 1.32 -1.77
CA PHE A 197 -2.53 1.57 -0.38
C PHE A 197 -1.40 2.26 0.36
N PHE A 198 -1.75 3.31 1.11
CA PHE A 198 -0.79 4.09 1.90
C PHE A 198 -0.98 3.74 3.36
N TYR A 199 0.11 3.44 4.04
CA TYR A 199 0.12 3.17 5.47
C TYR A 199 1.12 4.04 6.17
N ALA A 200 0.91 4.28 7.46
CA ALA A 200 1.89 4.91 8.32
C ALA A 200 1.76 4.39 9.75
N TRP A 201 2.86 4.45 10.49
CA TRP A 201 2.84 4.29 11.95
C TRP A 201 2.35 5.60 12.57
N LEU A 202 1.24 5.55 13.30
CA LEU A 202 0.66 6.70 13.99
C LEU A 202 0.70 6.49 15.50
N SER A 203 0.91 7.55 16.28
CA SER A 203 0.59 7.49 17.70
C SER A 203 -0.90 7.18 17.88
N LYS A 204 -1.28 6.68 19.06
CA LYS A 204 -2.70 6.42 19.35
C LYS A 204 -3.53 7.70 19.26
N GLU A 205 -2.98 8.80 19.77
CA GLU A 205 -3.59 10.13 19.74
C GLU A 205 -3.81 10.62 18.30
N ASP A 206 -2.81 10.45 17.42
CA ASP A 206 -2.92 10.84 16.01
C ASP A 206 -3.90 9.95 15.25
N PHE A 207 -3.94 8.65 15.55
CA PHE A 207 -4.91 7.73 14.97
C PHE A 207 -6.35 8.14 15.32
N ASP A 208 -6.62 8.34 16.61
CA ASP A 208 -7.94 8.74 17.11
C ASP A 208 -8.36 10.11 16.53
N PHE A 209 -7.41 11.06 16.46
CA PHE A 209 -7.63 12.37 15.84
C PHE A 209 -7.97 12.26 14.35
N LEU A 210 -7.19 11.49 13.57
CA LEU A 210 -7.39 11.38 12.12
C LEU A 210 -8.60 10.51 11.74
N GLN A 211 -9.13 9.72 12.68
CA GLN A 211 -10.35 8.95 12.47
C GLN A 211 -11.62 9.82 12.51
N ASP A 212 -11.58 11.01 13.14
CA ASP A 212 -12.70 11.94 13.15
C ASP A 212 -12.96 12.54 11.74
N PRO A 213 -14.18 12.41 11.18
CA PRO A 213 -14.55 13.01 9.89
C PRO A 213 -14.30 14.52 9.79
N SER A 214 -14.33 15.24 10.92
CA SER A 214 -14.00 16.67 11.05
C SER A 214 -12.57 17.00 10.61
N HIS A 215 -11.69 15.98 10.56
CA HIS A 215 -10.27 16.11 10.22
C HIS A 215 -9.92 15.46 8.86
N ALA A 216 -10.92 15.05 8.07
CA ALA A 216 -10.71 14.42 6.77
C ALA A 216 -9.93 15.29 5.76
N SER A 217 -10.10 16.61 5.79
CA SER A 217 -9.35 17.54 4.92
C SER A 217 -7.86 17.57 5.25
N LYS A 218 -7.50 17.45 6.53
CA LYS A 218 -6.10 17.39 6.98
C LYS A 218 -5.45 16.09 6.51
N LEU A 219 -6.14 14.97 6.71
CA LEU A 219 -5.68 13.66 6.23
C LEU A 219 -5.50 13.65 4.69
N GLN A 220 -6.44 14.25 3.96
CA GLN A 220 -6.33 14.36 2.51
C GLN A 220 -5.11 15.18 2.09
N GLY A 221 -4.88 16.34 2.73
CA GLY A 221 -3.68 17.15 2.47
C GLY A 221 -2.38 16.39 2.74
N TRP A 222 -2.35 15.54 3.77
CA TRP A 222 -1.21 14.67 4.03
C TRP A 222 -0.99 13.64 2.91
N VAL A 223 -2.05 12.96 2.48
CA VAL A 223 -1.97 11.97 1.38
C VAL A 223 -1.57 12.63 0.06
N ASP A 224 -2.01 13.86 -0.20
CA ASP A 224 -1.64 14.61 -1.41
C ASP A 224 -0.17 15.08 -1.38
N ALA A 225 0.41 15.28 -0.19
CA ALA A 225 1.82 15.63 0.00
C ALA A 225 2.79 14.44 -0.07
N LEU A 226 2.29 13.19 -0.18
CA LEU A 226 3.14 12.02 -0.36
C LEU A 226 3.88 12.08 -1.71
N ILE A 227 5.18 11.80 -1.70
CA ILE A 227 6.02 11.79 -2.90
C ILE A 227 6.41 10.36 -3.26
N PHE A 228 6.21 10.00 -4.52
CA PHE A 228 6.64 8.71 -5.06
C PHE A 228 8.04 8.82 -5.65
N PRO A 229 8.95 7.87 -5.36
CA PRO A 229 10.30 7.85 -5.93
C PRO A 229 10.36 7.82 -7.47
N ASP A 230 9.30 7.37 -8.15
CA ASP A 230 9.27 7.26 -9.61
C ASP A 230 8.73 8.52 -10.33
N ASP A 231 8.16 9.50 -9.61
CA ASP A 231 7.66 10.74 -10.22
C ASP A 231 8.80 11.59 -10.85
N ASP A 232 10.04 11.42 -10.39
CA ASP A 232 11.19 12.16 -10.91
C ASP A 232 11.53 11.82 -12.37
N ARG A 233 11.01 10.73 -12.94
CA ARG A 233 11.26 10.37 -14.34
C ARG A 233 10.53 11.25 -15.34
N GLN A 234 9.47 11.96 -14.94
CA GLN A 234 8.74 12.87 -15.84
C GLN A 234 9.26 14.31 -15.82
N ALA A 235 10.18 14.64 -14.90
CA ALA A 235 10.76 15.98 -14.80
C ALA A 235 12.10 16.12 -15.56
N THR A 236 12.39 15.29 -16.57
CA THR A 236 13.44 15.64 -17.52
C THR A 236 12.84 16.69 -18.48
N PRO A 237 13.19 17.98 -18.38
CA PRO A 237 12.76 18.93 -19.38
C PRO A 237 13.26 18.43 -20.72
N GLN A 238 12.35 18.16 -21.66
CA GLN A 238 12.72 18.09 -23.06
C GLN A 238 13.28 19.46 -23.43
N HIS A 239 14.59 19.61 -23.28
CA HIS A 239 15.33 20.74 -23.81
C HIS A 239 15.25 20.60 -25.32
N SER A 240 14.21 21.19 -25.89
CA SER A 240 14.00 21.33 -27.32
C SER A 240 15.18 22.13 -27.87
N GLN A 241 16.21 21.41 -28.32
CA GLN A 241 17.19 21.95 -29.23
C GLN A 241 16.44 22.40 -30.48
N THR A 242 16.21 23.70 -30.56
CA THR A 242 15.74 24.40 -31.75
C THR A 242 16.90 24.41 -32.75
N LEU A 243 17.14 23.27 -33.40
CA LEU A 243 17.89 23.24 -34.65
C LEU A 243 17.00 23.85 -35.73
N ARG A 244 17.22 25.16 -35.94
CA ARG A 244 16.76 25.90 -37.11
C ARG A 244 17.11 25.12 -38.38
N SER A 245 16.13 24.93 -39.25
CA SER A 245 16.39 24.74 -40.68
C SER A 245 15.35 25.52 -41.50
N PRO A 246 15.71 26.01 -42.71
CA PRO A 246 15.11 27.19 -43.32
C PRO A 246 13.94 26.90 -44.29
N ARG A 247 13.01 27.87 -44.32
CA ARG A 247 12.16 28.38 -45.42
C ARG A 247 11.65 27.45 -46.55
N GLN A 248 10.30 27.50 -46.67
CA GLN A 248 9.43 27.54 -47.86
C GLN A 248 9.33 26.25 -48.71
N VAL A 249 8.15 25.82 -49.19
CA VAL A 249 7.17 26.54 -50.02
C VAL A 249 5.73 26.13 -49.70
N VAL A 250 4.83 27.11 -49.74
CA VAL A 250 3.37 26.96 -49.66
C VAL A 250 2.84 26.56 -51.04
N PHE A 251 2.09 25.48 -51.12
CA PHE A 251 1.12 25.26 -52.20
C PHE A 251 -0.26 25.05 -51.56
N SER A 252 -1.17 25.95 -51.90
CA SER A 252 -2.60 25.83 -51.68
C SER A 252 -3.17 24.80 -52.65
N GLU A 253 -4.11 24.00 -52.19
CA GLU A 253 -5.22 23.53 -53.03
C GLU A 253 -6.46 23.37 -52.16
N ASP A 254 -7.45 24.20 -52.50
CA ASP A 254 -8.84 24.12 -52.08
C ASP A 254 -9.48 22.84 -52.64
N VAL A 255 -10.19 22.09 -51.79
CA VAL A 255 -11.34 21.28 -52.23
C VAL A 255 -12.43 21.37 -51.17
N GLN A 256 -13.53 22.03 -51.53
CA GLN A 256 -14.83 21.93 -50.89
C GLN A 256 -15.41 20.53 -51.12
N GLU A 257 -16.02 19.93 -50.10
CA GLU A 257 -17.24 19.15 -50.34
C GLU A 257 -18.14 19.12 -49.11
N GLN A 258 -19.39 19.50 -49.33
CA GLN A 258 -20.54 19.43 -48.43
C GLN A 258 -21.11 18.00 -48.45
N ASP A 259 -21.54 17.50 -47.29
CA ASP A 259 -22.84 16.81 -47.08
C ASP A 259 -22.84 16.35 -45.60
N GLY A 260 -23.84 16.57 -44.76
CA GLY A 260 -25.27 16.54 -45.04
C GLY A 260 -25.84 15.16 -44.67
N ARG A 261 -26.17 14.91 -43.40
CA ARG A 261 -27.28 13.99 -43.03
C ARG A 261 -27.65 14.03 -41.54
N GLU A 262 -28.84 14.57 -41.32
CA GLU A 262 -29.76 14.27 -40.22
C GLU A 262 -30.17 12.79 -40.21
N GLY A 263 -30.63 12.29 -39.07
CA GLY A 263 -31.38 11.03 -39.02
C GLY A 263 -31.62 10.44 -37.64
N ALA A 264 -32.71 10.93 -37.02
CA ALA A 264 -33.61 10.29 -36.05
C ALA A 264 -33.08 9.78 -34.68
#